data_AF-A0A8D8ETX4-F1
#
_entry.id   AF-A0A8D8ETX4-F1
#
_cell.length_a   1.000
_cell.length_b   1.000
_cell.length_c   1.000
_cell.angle_alpha   90.00
_cell.angle_beta   90.00
_cell.angle_gamma   90.00
#
_symmetry.space_group_name_H-M   'P 1'
#
loop_
_entity.id
_entity.type
_entity.pdbx_description
1 polymer ?
#
loop_
_entity_poly.entity_id
_entity_poly.type
_entity_poly.pdbx_seq_one_letter_code
_entity_poly.pdbx_strand_id
1 'polypeptide(L)'
;MIRRLPKLCVATATLVALLLLGAILDWPVAEAHVALTFPPARKYDLDFLDNSRTKAPCGMPKGSLKTSFLAGSTFNVSWHLAYPHRGGFRLEVLDQKEKPILTLTPVPAKGKPFLREDVTAQQYQVSLPKDFTCPDCSIRLTRQADEWGGNYLFWSCADVDIVQRKEYRETCSGHGKFIARCKCEKKYYGNRCEYWDECVTNQDCGLQGTCVDLGGTSQPRKQCYCRLGWFGPGCSKKSPIKSTDIDYTLYKQKTLSPALDVYWRILKEQAEIEVVLKANGTSWVGLGWRPRRLTAECKNFPLIGAAGGSEAGSAEPEPGAEPEPETSAEPEPATEPEPATEPEPESTAEPSSEPASEPSAEPTSEPGPHPEPEVSSEPEPESTSEPEPSAESTAEPSSEPKAEPKSKKTKRATGDSRPPASEPEPKSEPKSEPASEPEPKSEPKSEPSSEPEPKAETTVKPKPKTTNPWTPRHDFNPMDCTDIVIGTARGETHRVWDYYTRDRSTPRVDTFWGGKSDLTATGGF
;
A
#
# COMPACT_ATOMS: atom_id res chain seq x y z
N MET A 1 66.11 -2.34 23.02
CA MET A 1 65.02 -3.01 23.78
C MET A 1 63.72 -2.84 23.01
N ILE A 2 63.06 -3.93 22.59
CA ILE A 2 61.75 -3.84 21.93
C ILE A 2 60.68 -4.17 22.97
N ARG A 3 59.95 -3.15 23.47
CA ARG A 3 58.83 -3.36 24.40
C ARG A 3 57.65 -3.96 23.64
N ARG A 4 57.42 -5.26 23.82
CA ARG A 4 56.17 -5.91 23.38
C ARG A 4 55.01 -5.32 24.19
N LEU A 5 54.03 -4.70 23.53
CA LEU A 5 52.76 -4.38 24.19
C LEU A 5 52.04 -5.68 24.59
N PRO A 6 51.29 -5.70 25.71
CA PRO A 6 50.53 -6.87 26.12
C PRO A 6 49.42 -7.16 25.08
N LYS A 7 49.42 -8.37 24.51
CA LYS A 7 48.42 -8.82 23.53
C LYS A 7 46.97 -8.65 24.00
N LEU A 8 46.75 -8.65 25.32
CA LEU A 8 45.45 -8.49 25.97
C LEU A 8 44.76 -7.14 25.67
N CYS A 9 45.52 -6.05 25.55
CA CYS A 9 44.97 -4.73 25.21
C CYS A 9 44.56 -4.62 23.73
N VAL A 10 45.22 -5.36 22.83
CA VAL A 10 44.84 -5.36 21.40
C VAL A 10 43.53 -6.12 21.21
N ALA A 11 43.39 -7.29 21.85
CA ALA A 11 42.19 -8.11 21.76
C ALA A 11 40.94 -7.40 22.30
N THR A 12 41.05 -6.71 23.44
CA THR A 12 39.95 -5.93 24.03
C THR A 12 39.58 -4.72 23.16
N ALA A 13 40.56 -3.99 22.62
CA ALA A 13 40.29 -2.90 21.68
C ALA A 13 39.55 -3.36 20.41
N THR A 14 39.95 -4.50 19.82
CA THR A 14 39.23 -5.06 18.66
C THR A 14 37.83 -5.56 19.00
N LEU A 15 37.60 -6.11 20.20
CA LEU A 15 36.27 -6.57 20.62
C LEU A 15 35.32 -5.38 20.85
N VAL A 16 35.80 -4.30 21.48
CA VAL A 16 35.04 -3.06 21.66
C VAL A 16 34.76 -2.39 20.31
N ALA A 17 35.73 -2.36 19.39
CA ALA A 17 35.50 -1.85 18.04
C ALA A 17 34.45 -2.66 17.26
N LEU A 18 34.45 -3.99 17.38
CA LEU A 18 33.44 -4.86 16.77
C LEU A 18 32.05 -4.70 17.39
N LEU A 19 31.97 -4.51 18.72
CA LEU A 19 30.70 -4.23 19.41
C LEU A 19 30.14 -2.85 19.05
N LEU A 20 30.99 -1.84 18.87
CA LEU A 20 30.58 -0.51 18.40
C LEU A 20 30.19 -0.53 16.91
N LEU A 21 30.92 -1.24 16.04
CA LEU A 21 30.53 -1.43 14.63
C LEU A 21 29.21 -2.21 14.50
N GLY A 22 28.97 -3.20 15.36
CA GLY A 22 27.68 -3.91 15.44
C GLY A 22 26.51 -3.02 15.89
N ALA A 23 26.79 -1.89 16.55
CA ALA A 23 25.79 -0.89 16.93
C ALA A 23 25.55 0.18 15.84
N ILE A 24 26.32 0.17 14.75
CA ILE A 24 26.08 0.98 13.53
C ILE A 24 25.61 0.06 12.38
N LEU A 25 24.87 -0.99 12.74
CA LEU A 25 23.85 -1.52 11.84
C LEU A 25 22.69 -0.53 11.88
N ASP A 26 22.52 0.27 10.82
CA ASP A 26 21.34 1.10 10.62
C ASP A 26 20.10 0.21 10.74
N TRP A 27 19.43 0.27 11.89
CA TRP A 27 18.19 -0.45 12.08
C TRP A 27 17.18 0.18 11.12
N PRO A 28 16.72 -0.55 10.08
CA PRO A 28 15.78 0.03 9.13
C PRO A 28 14.57 0.47 9.95
N VAL A 29 14.26 1.77 9.91
CA VAL A 29 13.13 2.33 10.64
C VAL A 29 11.89 1.81 9.94
N ALA A 30 11.46 0.62 10.36
CA ALA A 30 10.30 -0.10 9.87
C ALA A 30 9.09 0.69 10.32
N GLU A 31 8.76 1.71 9.55
CA GLU A 31 7.77 2.70 9.92
C GLU A 31 6.38 2.02 9.83
N ALA A 32 5.54 2.16 10.86
CA ALA A 32 4.29 1.37 10.90
C ALA A 32 3.27 1.92 9.91
N HIS A 33 2.73 1.04 9.07
CA HIS A 33 1.66 1.37 8.14
C HIS A 33 0.43 0.53 8.50
N VAL A 34 -0.67 1.17 8.89
CA VAL A 34 -1.95 0.52 9.20
C VAL A 34 -3.17 1.35 8.76
N ALA A 35 -3.92 0.86 7.78
CA ALA A 35 -5.13 1.49 7.25
C ALA A 35 -6.29 0.48 7.18
N LEU A 36 -7.51 0.91 7.52
CA LEU A 36 -8.71 0.09 7.40
C LEU A 36 -9.02 -0.20 5.92
N THR A 37 -9.13 -1.49 5.57
CA THR A 37 -9.54 -1.95 4.24
C THR A 37 -11.03 -2.25 4.19
N PHE A 38 -11.62 -2.80 5.26
CA PHE A 38 -13.08 -2.86 5.42
C PHE A 38 -13.55 -2.60 6.86
N PRO A 39 -14.55 -1.72 7.10
CA PRO A 39 -15.02 -0.70 6.15
C PRO A 39 -13.86 0.20 5.69
N PRO A 40 -13.84 0.64 4.42
CA PRO A 40 -12.73 1.39 3.85
C PRO A 40 -12.43 2.66 4.65
N ALA A 41 -11.14 2.92 4.88
CA ALA A 41 -10.67 4.14 5.50
C ALA A 41 -11.14 5.40 4.75
N ARG A 42 -11.16 6.54 5.47
CA ARG A 42 -11.43 7.88 4.91
C ARG A 42 -10.57 8.16 3.67
N LYS A 43 -11.11 8.96 2.74
CA LYS A 43 -10.50 9.24 1.42
C LYS A 43 -8.99 9.53 1.53
N TYR A 44 -8.22 8.86 0.66
CA TYR A 44 -6.76 8.73 0.65
C TYR A 44 -6.16 7.63 1.56
N ASP A 45 -7.00 6.83 2.23
CA ASP A 45 -6.69 5.52 2.87
C ASP A 45 -5.34 5.37 3.60
N LEU A 46 -4.94 6.47 4.24
CA LEU A 46 -3.61 6.65 4.80
C LEU A 46 -3.32 5.67 5.93
N ASP A 47 -2.21 4.96 5.76
CA ASP A 47 -1.68 4.00 6.68
C ASP A 47 -0.67 4.61 7.67
N PHE A 48 -0.15 5.81 7.39
CA PHE A 48 0.75 6.53 8.28
C PHE A 48 0.11 7.72 9.01
N LEU A 49 -0.85 7.43 9.89
CA LEU A 49 -1.48 8.43 10.76
C LEU A 49 -1.23 8.10 12.24
N ASP A 50 -0.41 8.93 12.89
CA ASP A 50 0.08 8.69 14.25
C ASP A 50 -0.27 9.80 15.27
N ASN A 51 -0.22 9.45 16.56
CA ASN A 51 -0.61 10.33 17.67
C ASN A 51 0.43 11.38 18.13
N SER A 52 1.62 11.41 17.53
CA SER A 52 2.61 12.47 17.73
C SER A 52 2.51 13.57 16.67
N ARG A 53 2.37 13.19 15.39
CA ARG A 53 2.41 14.12 14.24
C ARG A 53 1.03 14.59 13.79
N THR A 54 0.01 13.75 13.90
CA THR A 54 -1.32 14.00 13.31
C THR A 54 -2.38 14.32 14.36
N LYS A 55 -3.55 14.82 13.93
CA LYS A 55 -4.59 15.31 14.84
C LYS A 55 -5.55 14.18 15.28
N ALA A 56 -5.64 13.96 16.59
CA ALA A 56 -6.64 13.05 17.18
C ALA A 56 -8.08 13.45 16.78
N PRO A 57 -9.01 12.49 16.63
CA PRO A 57 -8.89 11.06 16.99
C PRO A 57 -8.52 10.12 15.83
N CYS A 58 -8.36 10.65 14.61
CA CYS A 58 -8.31 9.90 13.35
C CYS A 58 -7.20 10.36 12.38
N GLY A 59 -6.40 11.36 12.73
CA GLY A 59 -5.33 11.93 11.89
C GLY A 59 -5.80 12.83 10.73
N MET A 60 -6.99 12.58 10.20
CA MET A 60 -7.56 13.20 9.00
C MET A 60 -9.06 13.53 9.16
N PRO A 61 -9.62 14.51 8.40
CA PRO A 61 -11.03 14.87 8.45
C PRO A 61 -11.97 13.77 7.93
N LYS A 62 -13.24 13.79 8.35
CA LYS A 62 -14.33 12.94 7.83
C LYS A 62 -14.53 13.10 6.33
N GLY A 63 -14.81 12.00 5.64
CA GLY A 63 -15.07 11.97 4.20
C GLY A 63 -16.56 11.94 3.83
N SER A 64 -16.84 11.81 2.54
CA SER A 64 -18.17 11.49 2.00
C SER A 64 -18.43 9.99 1.84
N LEU A 65 -17.37 9.17 1.80
CA LEU A 65 -17.44 7.71 1.73
C LEU A 65 -17.97 7.16 3.07
N LYS A 66 -19.09 6.42 3.01
CA LYS A 66 -19.69 5.78 4.18
C LYS A 66 -20.05 4.33 3.92
N THR A 67 -19.86 3.48 4.92
CA THR A 67 -20.36 2.09 4.90
C THR A 67 -21.53 1.93 5.86
N SER A 68 -22.69 1.52 5.35
CA SER A 68 -23.83 1.19 6.20
C SER A 68 -23.66 -0.20 6.83
N PHE A 69 -24.04 -0.32 8.11
CA PHE A 69 -24.10 -1.56 8.87
C PHE A 69 -25.46 -1.73 9.55
N LEU A 70 -25.88 -2.97 9.72
CA LEU A 70 -27.15 -3.33 10.36
C LEU A 70 -26.95 -3.42 11.88
N ALA A 71 -27.81 -2.75 12.66
CA ALA A 71 -27.87 -2.93 14.10
C ALA A 71 -28.10 -4.42 14.47
N GLY A 72 -27.35 -4.94 15.43
CA GLY A 72 -27.38 -6.37 15.78
C GLY A 72 -26.61 -7.31 14.85
N SER A 73 -25.89 -6.81 13.84
CA SER A 73 -25.10 -7.65 12.92
C SER A 73 -23.67 -7.93 13.39
N THR A 74 -23.10 -9.00 12.85
CA THR A 74 -21.71 -9.44 13.02
C THR A 74 -20.99 -9.32 11.69
N PHE A 75 -19.78 -8.75 11.67
CA PHE A 75 -18.95 -8.59 10.47
C PHE A 75 -17.46 -8.56 10.83
N ASN A 76 -16.59 -8.78 9.85
CA ASN A 76 -15.16 -8.57 10.04
C ASN A 76 -14.81 -7.11 9.77
N VAL A 77 -14.05 -6.49 10.68
CA VAL A 77 -13.27 -5.28 10.36
C VAL A 77 -11.89 -5.75 9.93
N SER A 78 -11.36 -5.24 8.83
CA SER A 78 -10.05 -5.60 8.28
C SER A 78 -9.19 -4.38 7.97
N TRP A 79 -7.88 -4.58 7.97
CA TRP A 79 -6.88 -3.53 7.74
C TRP A 79 -5.65 -4.06 7.02
N HIS A 80 -5.05 -3.19 6.21
CA HIS A 80 -3.68 -3.33 5.77
C HIS A 80 -2.73 -3.18 6.98
N LEU A 81 -1.65 -3.95 6.99
CA LEU A 81 -0.56 -3.87 7.96
C LEU A 81 0.74 -4.20 7.24
N ALA A 82 1.60 -3.21 6.95
CA ALA A 82 2.88 -3.49 6.28
C ALA A 82 3.93 -4.09 7.22
N TYR A 83 3.91 -3.67 8.50
CA TYR A 83 4.87 -4.13 9.50
C TYR A 83 4.22 -4.29 10.89
N PRO A 84 4.34 -5.46 11.55
CA PRO A 84 3.73 -5.71 12.85
C PRO A 84 4.59 -5.20 14.02
N HIS A 85 4.22 -4.04 14.57
CA HIS A 85 4.86 -3.50 15.78
C HIS A 85 4.46 -4.24 17.06
N ARG A 86 5.25 -4.12 18.13
CA ARG A 86 4.90 -4.62 19.47
C ARG A 86 3.69 -3.86 20.01
N GLY A 87 2.82 -4.58 20.72
CA GLY A 87 1.65 -3.99 21.36
C GLY A 87 0.39 -4.77 21.09
N GLY A 88 -0.70 -4.04 20.82
CA GLY A 88 -1.99 -4.60 20.44
C GLY A 88 -2.84 -3.60 19.68
N PHE A 89 -4.04 -4.03 19.29
CA PHE A 89 -5.03 -3.21 18.60
C PHE A 89 -6.33 -3.07 19.39
N ARG A 90 -7.11 -2.03 19.07
CA ARG A 90 -8.46 -1.81 19.60
C ARG A 90 -9.34 -1.23 18.50
N LEU A 91 -10.57 -1.73 18.43
CA LEU A 91 -11.63 -1.22 17.56
C LEU A 91 -12.70 -0.51 18.40
N GLU A 92 -13.13 0.67 17.98
CA GLU A 92 -14.14 1.51 18.65
C GLU A 92 -15.10 2.13 17.62
N VAL A 93 -16.37 2.34 18.00
CA VAL A 93 -17.28 3.27 17.31
C VAL A 93 -17.16 4.64 17.96
N LEU A 94 -16.99 5.66 17.13
CA LEU A 94 -17.01 7.07 17.48
C LEU A 94 -18.34 7.72 17.05
N ASP A 95 -18.87 8.64 17.86
CA ASP A 95 -20.08 9.41 17.53
C ASP A 95 -19.84 10.43 16.40
N GLN A 96 -20.89 11.19 16.05
CA GLN A 96 -20.78 12.26 15.06
C GLN A 96 -19.67 13.29 15.37
N LYS A 97 -19.38 13.53 16.66
CA LYS A 97 -18.38 14.46 17.19
C LYS A 97 -17.04 13.76 17.47
N GLU A 98 -16.85 12.58 16.89
CA GLU A 98 -15.68 11.71 16.97
C GLU A 98 -15.31 11.23 18.40
N LYS A 99 -16.28 11.19 19.32
CA LYS A 99 -16.09 10.66 20.69
C LYS A 99 -16.34 9.15 20.76
N PRO A 100 -15.48 8.34 21.41
CA PRO A 100 -15.75 6.92 21.61
C PRO A 100 -17.04 6.68 22.40
N ILE A 101 -17.90 5.79 21.88
CA ILE A 101 -19.20 5.44 22.47
C ILE A 101 -19.44 3.93 22.60
N LEU A 102 -18.70 3.11 21.85
CA LEU A 102 -18.76 1.64 21.94
C LEU A 102 -17.38 1.06 21.62
N THR A 103 -16.85 0.19 22.48
CA THR A 103 -15.66 -0.61 22.16
C THR A 103 -16.09 -1.92 21.51
N LEU A 104 -15.50 -2.26 20.37
CA LEU A 104 -15.84 -3.46 19.58
C LEU A 104 -14.90 -4.64 19.84
N THR A 105 -13.66 -4.38 20.26
CA THR A 105 -12.72 -5.39 20.78
C THR A 105 -12.90 -5.60 22.29
N PRO A 106 -12.71 -6.83 22.83
CA PRO A 106 -12.70 -7.08 24.26
C PRO A 106 -11.72 -6.20 25.02
N VAL A 107 -12.13 -5.73 26.21
CA VAL A 107 -11.26 -4.99 27.13
C VAL A 107 -10.81 -5.92 28.26
N PRO A 108 -9.50 -6.19 28.42
CA PRO A 108 -9.01 -7.05 29.50
C PRO A 108 -9.36 -6.49 30.87
N ALA A 109 -9.89 -7.34 31.78
CA ALA A 109 -10.30 -6.93 33.12
C ALA A 109 -9.14 -6.40 34.01
N LYS A 110 -7.88 -6.67 33.61
CA LYS A 110 -6.66 -6.04 34.15
C LYS A 110 -5.66 -5.85 33.00
N GLY A 111 -5.48 -4.62 32.51
CA GLY A 111 -4.50 -4.31 31.47
C GLY A 111 -4.74 -2.97 30.76
N LYS A 112 -3.90 -2.65 29.76
CA LYS A 112 -4.23 -1.60 28.77
C LYS A 112 -5.39 -2.10 27.89
N PRO A 113 -6.29 -1.23 27.39
CA PRO A 113 -7.48 -1.62 26.62
C PRO A 113 -7.16 -1.95 25.16
N PHE A 114 -6.28 -2.92 24.92
CA PHE A 114 -5.86 -3.38 23.59
C PHE A 114 -5.78 -4.91 23.58
N LEU A 115 -6.23 -5.53 22.48
CA LEU A 115 -6.08 -6.96 22.23
C LEU A 115 -4.66 -7.23 21.71
N ARG A 116 -3.94 -8.17 22.34
CA ARG A 116 -2.49 -8.40 22.16
C ARG A 116 -2.15 -9.85 21.79
N GLU A 117 -3.15 -10.65 21.45
CA GLU A 117 -3.03 -12.10 21.21
C GLU A 117 -2.29 -12.40 19.90
N ASP A 118 -2.58 -11.63 18.85
CA ASP A 118 -1.89 -11.67 17.56
C ASP A 118 -1.49 -10.25 17.15
N VAL A 119 -0.18 -10.04 16.98
CA VAL A 119 0.40 -8.76 16.52
C VAL A 119 0.39 -8.63 14.99
N THR A 120 0.22 -9.74 14.27
CA THR A 120 0.15 -9.82 12.80
C THR A 120 -1.27 -9.76 12.26
N ALA A 121 -2.28 -9.76 13.14
CA ALA A 121 -3.69 -9.69 12.79
C ALA A 121 -3.98 -8.55 11.80
N GLN A 122 -4.73 -8.88 10.75
CA GLN A 122 -5.21 -7.98 9.69
C GLN A 122 -6.74 -7.97 9.57
N GLN A 123 -7.44 -8.72 10.44
CA GLN A 123 -8.88 -8.65 10.59
C GLN A 123 -9.32 -9.08 12.00
N TYR A 124 -10.48 -8.61 12.43
CA TYR A 124 -11.15 -9.05 13.65
C TYR A 124 -12.66 -9.03 13.47
N GLN A 125 -13.35 -10.06 13.96
CA GLN A 125 -14.81 -10.14 13.90
C GLN A 125 -15.44 -9.34 15.05
N VAL A 126 -16.30 -8.38 14.70
CA VAL A 126 -17.02 -7.52 15.64
C VAL A 126 -18.53 -7.80 15.55
N SER A 127 -19.24 -7.56 16.64
CA SER A 127 -20.71 -7.64 16.69
C SER A 127 -21.30 -6.36 17.27
N LEU A 128 -22.33 -5.82 16.63
CA LEU A 128 -23.06 -4.65 17.10
C LEU A 128 -24.22 -5.05 18.04
N PRO A 129 -24.58 -4.24 19.04
CA PRO A 129 -25.81 -4.45 19.81
C PRO A 129 -27.05 -4.28 18.91
N LYS A 130 -28.14 -5.01 19.21
CA LYS A 130 -29.38 -5.03 18.40
C LYS A 130 -30.08 -3.69 18.30
N ASP A 131 -30.05 -2.93 19.39
CA ASP A 131 -30.78 -1.66 19.53
C ASP A 131 -29.85 -0.43 19.42
N PHE A 132 -28.61 -0.64 18.96
CA PHE A 132 -27.62 0.42 18.77
C PHE A 132 -27.68 0.98 17.35
N THR A 133 -28.02 2.27 17.22
CA THR A 133 -28.00 3.03 15.96
C THR A 133 -27.03 4.19 16.08
N CYS A 134 -26.38 4.54 14.97
CA CYS A 134 -25.30 5.51 14.92
C CYS A 134 -25.18 6.12 13.51
N PRO A 135 -25.98 7.15 13.18
CA PRO A 135 -25.83 7.89 11.93
C PRO A 135 -24.62 8.83 11.99
N ASP A 136 -23.92 8.99 10.87
CA ASP A 136 -22.74 9.84 10.72
C ASP A 136 -21.60 9.54 11.71
N CYS A 137 -21.43 8.27 12.05
CA CYS A 137 -20.44 7.77 13.00
C CYS A 137 -19.15 7.33 12.29
N SER A 138 -18.16 6.88 13.06
CA SER A 138 -16.92 6.32 12.49
C SER A 138 -16.48 5.08 13.24
N ILE A 139 -16.01 4.05 12.53
CA ILE A 139 -15.23 2.96 13.16
C ILE A 139 -13.76 3.39 13.15
N ARG A 140 -13.14 3.36 14.33
CA ARG A 140 -11.71 3.62 14.52
C ARG A 140 -10.97 2.34 14.88
N LEU A 141 -9.91 2.07 14.14
CA LEU A 141 -8.80 1.22 14.56
C LEU A 141 -7.74 2.07 15.27
N THR A 142 -7.26 1.60 16.42
CA THR A 142 -6.02 2.10 17.05
C THR A 142 -5.04 0.95 17.23
N ARG A 143 -3.78 1.14 16.83
CA ARG A 143 -2.70 0.15 16.91
C ARG A 143 -1.53 0.73 17.69
N GLN A 144 -1.07 0.02 18.72
CA GLN A 144 0.13 0.43 19.46
C GLN A 144 1.42 0.17 18.67
N ALA A 145 2.45 0.95 18.97
CA ALA A 145 3.86 0.61 18.73
C ALA A 145 4.64 0.79 20.06
N ASP A 146 4.55 -0.19 20.96
CA ASP A 146 5.12 -0.08 22.32
C ASP A 146 6.66 0.12 22.31
N GLU A 147 7.35 -0.31 21.26
CA GLU A 147 8.80 -0.08 21.06
C GLU A 147 9.16 1.38 20.77
N TRP A 148 8.22 2.20 20.32
CA TRP A 148 8.43 3.62 20.02
C TRP A 148 8.02 4.53 21.20
N GLY A 149 8.13 3.98 22.40
CA GLY A 149 7.56 4.52 23.63
C GLY A 149 6.14 3.97 23.85
N GLY A 150 5.86 3.43 25.03
CA GLY A 150 4.65 2.65 25.34
C GLY A 150 3.29 3.36 25.25
N ASN A 151 3.24 4.58 24.73
CA ASN A 151 2.03 5.37 24.45
C ASN A 151 1.90 5.77 22.97
N TYR A 152 2.82 5.33 22.10
CA TYR A 152 2.77 5.58 20.66
C TYR A 152 1.62 4.80 20.02
N LEU A 153 0.78 5.50 19.25
CA LEU A 153 -0.40 4.95 18.59
C LEU A 153 -0.47 5.38 17.13
N PHE A 154 -0.78 4.42 16.28
CA PHE A 154 -1.35 4.65 14.96
C PHE A 154 -2.87 4.57 15.01
N TRP A 155 -3.55 5.30 14.14
CA TRP A 155 -5.00 5.26 13.98
C TRP A 155 -5.42 5.23 12.52
N SER A 156 -6.54 4.56 12.26
CA SER A 156 -7.25 4.64 10.99
C SER A 156 -8.75 4.72 11.28
N CYS A 157 -9.48 5.55 10.54
CA CYS A 157 -10.91 5.72 10.70
C CYS A 157 -11.64 5.53 9.36
N ALA A 158 -12.78 4.86 9.43
CA ALA A 158 -13.74 4.68 8.35
C ALA A 158 -15.09 5.26 8.80
N ASP A 159 -15.75 6.03 7.94
CA ASP A 159 -17.03 6.65 8.30
C ASP A 159 -18.20 5.69 7.97
N VAL A 160 -19.20 5.65 8.84
CA VAL A 160 -20.24 4.59 8.84
C VAL A 160 -21.59 5.13 9.28
N ASP A 161 -22.66 4.47 8.83
CA ASP A 161 -24.02 4.64 9.36
C ASP A 161 -24.52 3.29 9.91
N ILE A 162 -24.78 3.21 11.20
CA ILE A 162 -25.35 2.01 11.83
C ILE A 162 -26.86 2.22 11.96
N VAL A 163 -27.63 1.43 11.20
CA VAL A 163 -29.07 1.66 10.96
C VAL A 163 -29.92 0.44 11.29
N GLN A 164 -31.23 0.65 11.51
CA GLN A 164 -32.16 -0.43 11.79
C GLN A 164 -32.53 -1.24 10.54
N ARG A 165 -33.05 -2.46 10.74
CA ARG A 165 -33.43 -3.41 9.66
C ARG A 165 -34.35 -2.81 8.59
N LYS A 166 -35.18 -1.84 8.96
CA LYS A 166 -36.12 -1.13 8.05
C LYS A 166 -35.41 -0.20 7.06
N GLU A 167 -34.30 0.41 7.48
CA GLU A 167 -33.50 1.35 6.70
C GLU A 167 -32.34 0.66 5.98
N TYR A 168 -31.78 -0.41 6.57
CA TYR A 168 -30.63 -1.11 6.01
C TYR A 168 -30.87 -1.63 4.59
N ARG A 169 -29.93 -1.33 3.69
CA ARG A 169 -29.83 -1.90 2.35
C ARG A 169 -28.42 -2.43 2.16
N GLU A 170 -28.31 -3.66 1.66
CA GLU A 170 -27.01 -4.18 1.25
C GLU A 170 -26.67 -3.63 -0.13
N THR A 171 -25.55 -2.90 -0.21
CA THR A 171 -25.06 -2.24 -1.42
C THR A 171 -23.89 -2.96 -2.07
N CYS A 172 -23.37 -4.02 -1.43
CA CYS A 172 -22.18 -4.74 -1.90
C CYS A 172 -21.01 -3.79 -2.18
N SER A 173 -20.77 -2.86 -1.26
CA SER A 173 -19.76 -1.79 -1.32
C SER A 173 -19.83 -0.89 -2.57
N GLY A 174 -20.92 -0.95 -3.34
CA GLY A 174 -21.04 -0.28 -4.65
C GLY A 174 -20.46 -1.06 -5.82
N HIS A 175 -20.02 -2.30 -5.63
CA HIS A 175 -19.25 -3.12 -6.58
C HIS A 175 -19.86 -4.50 -6.82
N GLY A 176 -21.19 -4.58 -6.77
CA GLY A 176 -21.92 -5.83 -6.95
C GLY A 176 -23.44 -5.66 -6.80
N LYS A 177 -24.16 -6.77 -7.02
CA LYS A 177 -25.63 -6.82 -6.86
C LYS A 177 -26.01 -7.78 -5.73
N PHE A 178 -26.85 -7.33 -4.82
CA PHE A 178 -27.40 -8.16 -3.76
C PHE A 178 -28.64 -8.92 -4.25
N ILE A 179 -28.67 -10.23 -3.99
CA ILE A 179 -29.84 -11.10 -4.26
C ILE A 179 -30.16 -11.95 -3.03
N ALA A 180 -29.13 -12.57 -2.45
CA ALA A 180 -29.19 -13.31 -1.17
C ALA A 180 -27.82 -13.26 -0.47
N ARG A 181 -26.76 -13.41 -1.27
CA ARG A 181 -25.40 -12.90 -1.02
C ARG A 181 -25.09 -11.81 -2.06
N CYS A 182 -23.99 -11.09 -1.88
CA CYS A 182 -23.45 -10.21 -2.91
C CYS A 182 -22.89 -11.03 -4.09
N LYS A 183 -23.26 -10.65 -5.32
CA LYS A 183 -22.59 -11.07 -6.54
C LYS A 183 -21.73 -9.91 -7.03
N CYS A 184 -20.42 -10.04 -6.87
CA CYS A 184 -19.48 -8.97 -7.21
C CYS A 184 -19.28 -8.79 -8.71
N GLU A 185 -18.88 -7.58 -9.08
CA GLU A 185 -18.40 -7.25 -10.41
C GLU A 185 -17.01 -7.84 -10.65
N LYS A 186 -16.58 -7.95 -11.92
CA LYS A 186 -15.26 -8.50 -12.23
C LYS A 186 -14.19 -7.68 -11.52
N LYS A 187 -13.15 -8.36 -10.99
CA LYS A 187 -12.05 -7.81 -10.19
C LYS A 187 -12.38 -7.46 -8.73
N TYR A 188 -13.66 -7.43 -8.34
CA TYR A 188 -14.06 -7.24 -6.94
C TYR A 188 -14.36 -8.57 -6.25
N TYR A 189 -14.04 -8.67 -4.96
CA TYR A 189 -14.22 -9.87 -4.14
C TYR A 189 -14.45 -9.55 -2.66
N GLY A 190 -14.80 -10.58 -1.88
CA GLY A 190 -15.20 -10.45 -0.47
C GLY A 190 -16.70 -10.70 -0.26
N ASN A 191 -17.17 -10.64 0.98
CA ASN A 191 -18.57 -10.96 1.32
C ASN A 191 -19.56 -9.85 0.93
N ARG A 192 -19.05 -8.61 0.83
CA ARG A 192 -19.72 -7.39 0.41
C ARG A 192 -18.98 -6.72 -0.75
N CYS A 193 -18.19 -7.46 -1.53
CA CYS A 193 -17.38 -6.93 -2.64
C CYS A 193 -16.44 -5.78 -2.23
N GLU A 194 -15.92 -5.87 -1.00
CA GLU A 194 -15.14 -4.88 -0.28
C GLU A 194 -13.67 -4.79 -0.71
N TYR A 195 -13.17 -5.77 -1.46
CA TYR A 195 -11.78 -5.84 -1.91
C TYR A 195 -11.68 -5.86 -3.44
N TRP A 196 -10.54 -5.39 -3.96
CA TRP A 196 -10.28 -5.27 -5.39
C TRP A 196 -8.87 -5.76 -5.75
N ASP A 197 -8.76 -6.42 -6.90
CA ASP A 197 -7.50 -6.81 -7.55
C ASP A 197 -7.39 -6.12 -8.93
N GLU A 198 -6.18 -5.83 -9.41
CA GLU A 198 -6.03 -5.18 -10.74
C GLU A 198 -6.43 -6.12 -11.89
N CYS A 199 -6.38 -7.43 -11.65
CA CYS A 199 -6.64 -8.47 -12.64
C CYS A 199 -7.14 -9.77 -11.99
N VAL A 200 -7.93 -10.57 -12.72
CA VAL A 200 -8.29 -11.93 -12.32
C VAL A 200 -7.61 -12.95 -13.22
N THR A 201 -7.46 -12.65 -14.52
CA THR A 201 -6.73 -13.48 -15.49
C THR A 201 -5.79 -12.61 -16.35
N ASN A 202 -4.86 -13.23 -17.09
CA ASN A 202 -3.96 -12.49 -17.99
C ASN A 202 -4.71 -11.61 -19.01
N GLN A 203 -5.93 -12.00 -19.40
CA GLN A 203 -6.77 -11.21 -20.30
C GLN A 203 -7.14 -9.82 -19.74
N ASP A 204 -7.20 -9.66 -18.41
CA ASP A 204 -7.36 -8.35 -17.76
C ASP A 204 -6.14 -7.42 -17.90
N CYS A 205 -5.01 -7.98 -18.31
CA CYS A 205 -3.73 -7.30 -18.56
C CYS A 205 -3.40 -7.21 -20.07
N GLY A 206 -4.39 -7.46 -20.95
CA GLY A 206 -4.23 -7.42 -22.40
C GLY A 206 -3.38 -8.57 -22.96
N LEU A 207 -3.10 -8.53 -24.27
CA LEU A 207 -2.29 -9.55 -24.95
C LEU A 207 -0.79 -9.52 -24.57
N GLN A 208 -0.36 -8.48 -23.86
CA GLN A 208 1.04 -8.16 -23.59
C GLN A 208 1.37 -8.14 -22.10
N GLY A 209 0.43 -8.58 -21.26
CA GLY A 209 0.58 -8.61 -19.82
C GLY A 209 0.23 -9.96 -19.19
N THR A 210 0.81 -10.20 -18.03
CA THR A 210 0.55 -11.34 -17.16
C THR A 210 -0.15 -10.82 -15.90
N CYS A 211 -1.21 -11.50 -15.46
CA CYS A 211 -1.80 -11.25 -14.16
C CYS A 211 -1.01 -12.01 -13.09
N VAL A 212 -0.34 -11.27 -12.22
CA VAL A 212 0.63 -11.82 -11.27
C VAL A 212 0.08 -11.71 -9.86
N ASP A 213 -0.03 -12.85 -9.17
CA ASP A 213 -0.26 -12.85 -7.73
C ASP A 213 1.03 -12.44 -6.99
N LEU A 214 0.93 -11.46 -6.10
CA LEU A 214 2.06 -10.99 -5.32
C LEU A 214 2.37 -11.89 -4.13
N GLY A 215 1.46 -12.77 -3.72
CA GLY A 215 1.56 -13.62 -2.53
C GLY A 215 1.37 -12.89 -1.19
N GLY A 216 1.56 -11.56 -1.18
CA GLY A 216 1.38 -10.70 0.00
C GLY A 216 -0.07 -10.58 0.46
N THR A 217 -0.25 -9.90 1.60
CA THR A 217 -1.56 -9.59 2.19
C THR A 217 -2.05 -8.17 1.92
N SER A 218 -1.17 -7.26 1.49
CA SER A 218 -1.55 -5.95 0.94
C SER A 218 -2.43 -6.07 -0.30
N GLN A 219 -3.35 -5.13 -0.48
CA GLN A 219 -4.28 -5.08 -1.61
C GLN A 219 -3.90 -3.92 -2.56
N PRO A 220 -4.06 -4.07 -3.89
CA PRO A 220 -4.47 -5.28 -4.61
C PRO A 220 -3.40 -6.37 -4.57
N ARG A 221 -3.83 -7.62 -4.39
CA ARG A 221 -2.99 -8.82 -4.27
C ARG A 221 -2.53 -9.34 -5.62
N LYS A 222 -3.36 -9.16 -6.66
CA LYS A 222 -3.03 -9.48 -8.06
C LYS A 222 -2.82 -8.20 -8.86
N GLN A 223 -1.71 -8.13 -9.58
CA GLN A 223 -1.30 -6.96 -10.35
C GLN A 223 -0.83 -7.34 -11.76
N CYS A 224 -1.04 -6.45 -12.72
CA CYS A 224 -0.58 -6.62 -14.10
C CYS A 224 0.90 -6.30 -14.22
N TYR A 225 1.65 -7.23 -14.79
CA TYR A 225 3.04 -7.06 -15.21
C TYR A 225 3.09 -7.14 -16.74
N CYS A 226 3.77 -6.20 -17.38
CA CYS A 226 3.83 -6.07 -18.83
C CYS A 226 5.11 -6.68 -19.39
N ARG A 227 5.05 -7.21 -20.60
CA ARG A 227 6.25 -7.63 -21.34
C ARG A 227 7.05 -6.40 -21.77
N LEU A 228 8.35 -6.58 -21.98
CA LEU A 228 9.23 -5.55 -22.55
C LEU A 228 8.64 -4.99 -23.87
N GLY A 229 8.76 -3.68 -24.09
CA GLY A 229 8.07 -2.98 -25.18
C GLY A 229 6.62 -2.56 -24.89
N TRP A 230 6.05 -2.85 -23.71
CA TRP A 230 4.68 -2.47 -23.32
C TRP A 230 4.56 -2.00 -21.87
N PHE A 231 3.61 -1.11 -21.56
CA PHE A 231 3.41 -0.59 -20.21
C PHE A 231 2.00 0.00 -19.97
N GLY A 232 1.78 0.53 -18.75
CA GLY A 232 0.58 1.26 -18.37
C GLY A 232 -0.64 0.36 -18.05
N PRO A 233 -1.84 0.96 -17.92
CA PRO A 233 -3.06 0.21 -17.57
C PRO A 233 -3.32 -0.91 -18.58
N GLY A 234 -3.43 -2.15 -18.09
CA GLY A 234 -3.67 -3.33 -18.94
C GLY A 234 -2.62 -3.53 -20.03
N CYS A 235 -1.38 -3.06 -19.83
CA CYS A 235 -0.27 -3.17 -20.77
C CYS A 235 -0.58 -2.64 -22.19
N SER A 236 -1.42 -1.61 -22.26
CA SER A 236 -1.99 -1.06 -23.50
C SER A 236 -1.10 -0.03 -24.19
N LYS A 237 -0.18 0.63 -23.48
CA LYS A 237 0.77 1.59 -24.07
C LYS A 237 1.98 0.84 -24.64
N LYS A 238 2.44 1.23 -25.83
CA LYS A 238 3.72 0.77 -26.40
C LYS A 238 4.88 1.56 -25.80
N SER A 239 5.95 0.87 -25.40
CA SER A 239 7.22 1.48 -24.99
C SER A 239 8.23 1.44 -26.15
N PRO A 240 9.08 2.48 -26.32
CA PRO A 240 10.24 2.41 -27.21
C PRO A 240 11.32 1.43 -26.70
N ILE A 241 11.34 1.11 -25.40
CA ILE A 241 12.32 0.23 -24.77
C ILE A 241 11.99 -1.23 -25.12
N LYS A 242 12.77 -1.84 -26.02
CA LYS A 242 12.52 -3.18 -26.60
C LYS A 242 13.64 -4.20 -26.39
N SER A 243 14.80 -3.79 -25.87
CA SER A 243 15.86 -4.71 -25.44
C SER A 243 16.31 -4.39 -24.02
N THR A 244 16.95 -5.37 -23.39
CA THR A 244 17.67 -5.26 -22.11
C THR A 244 19.11 -4.74 -22.31
N ASP A 245 19.57 -4.64 -23.55
CA ASP A 245 20.87 -4.09 -23.94
C ASP A 245 20.91 -2.57 -23.73
N ILE A 246 21.63 -2.12 -22.71
CA ILE A 246 21.76 -0.70 -22.35
C ILE A 246 23.21 -0.27 -22.56
N ASP A 247 23.43 0.68 -23.46
CA ASP A 247 24.73 1.34 -23.62
C ASP A 247 24.94 2.37 -22.51
N TYR A 248 25.45 1.88 -21.37
CA TYR A 248 25.77 2.70 -20.20
C TYR A 248 26.75 3.85 -20.48
N THR A 249 27.48 3.87 -21.59
CA THR A 249 28.39 4.98 -21.93
C THR A 249 27.65 6.28 -22.27
N LEU A 250 26.36 6.19 -22.62
CA LEU A 250 25.49 7.34 -22.94
C LEU A 250 24.89 8.03 -21.70
N TYR A 251 25.21 7.56 -20.49
CA TYR A 251 24.58 7.98 -19.23
C TYR A 251 25.58 8.57 -18.24
N LYS A 252 25.08 9.44 -17.35
CA LYS A 252 25.75 9.77 -16.10
C LYS A 252 25.41 8.70 -15.07
N GLN A 253 26.38 8.20 -14.32
CA GLN A 253 26.18 7.20 -13.26
C GLN A 253 26.34 7.83 -11.87
N LYS A 254 25.60 7.30 -10.89
CA LYS A 254 25.90 7.41 -9.46
C LYS A 254 25.50 6.12 -8.76
N THR A 255 26.47 5.42 -8.18
CA THR A 255 26.23 4.35 -7.21
C THR A 255 25.65 4.97 -5.94
N LEU A 256 24.50 4.45 -5.47
CA LEU A 256 23.86 4.85 -4.22
C LEU A 256 24.13 3.85 -3.08
N SER A 257 24.28 2.57 -3.42
CA SER A 257 24.71 1.51 -2.49
C SER A 257 25.38 0.37 -3.27
N PRO A 258 26.02 -0.60 -2.60
CA PRO A 258 26.55 -1.80 -3.26
C PRO A 258 25.51 -2.65 -4.01
N ALA A 259 24.22 -2.36 -3.83
CA ALA A 259 23.10 -3.04 -4.48
C ALA A 259 22.24 -2.11 -5.36
N LEU A 260 22.64 -0.84 -5.58
CA LEU A 260 21.90 0.12 -6.40
C LEU A 260 22.82 1.13 -7.09
N ASP A 261 22.89 1.03 -8.43
CA ASP A 261 23.34 2.10 -9.31
C ASP A 261 22.14 2.86 -9.90
N VAL A 262 22.29 4.18 -10.05
CA VAL A 262 21.38 5.02 -10.83
C VAL A 262 22.15 5.59 -12.02
N TYR A 263 21.63 5.38 -13.22
CA TYR A 263 22.13 5.97 -14.46
C TYR A 263 21.07 6.91 -15.04
N TRP A 264 21.45 8.07 -15.57
CA TRP A 264 20.50 9.01 -16.18
C TRP A 264 21.09 9.83 -17.33
N ARG A 265 20.23 10.22 -18.28
CA ARG A 265 20.55 11.13 -19.40
C ARG A 265 19.37 12.05 -19.70
N ILE A 266 19.65 13.19 -20.32
CA ILE A 266 18.64 14.20 -20.70
C ILE A 266 18.41 14.13 -22.21
N LEU A 267 17.20 13.80 -22.61
CA LEU A 267 16.75 13.66 -23.99
C LEU A 267 16.21 15.01 -24.48
N LYS A 268 17.13 15.89 -24.88
CA LYS A 268 16.85 17.33 -25.10
C LYS A 268 15.76 17.61 -26.14
N GLU A 269 15.73 16.86 -27.24
CA GLU A 269 14.78 17.07 -28.35
C GLU A 269 13.35 16.66 -27.94
N GLN A 270 13.26 15.68 -27.04
CA GLN A 270 12.02 15.14 -26.49
C GLN A 270 11.56 15.92 -25.24
N ALA A 271 12.42 16.81 -24.71
CA ALA A 271 12.30 17.47 -23.40
C ALA A 271 12.24 16.51 -22.19
N GLU A 272 12.76 15.30 -22.35
CA GLU A 272 12.59 14.19 -21.40
C GLU A 272 13.83 13.89 -20.54
N ILE A 273 13.63 13.19 -19.43
CA ILE A 273 14.70 12.55 -18.65
C ILE A 273 14.55 11.03 -18.72
N GLU A 274 15.63 10.34 -19.06
CA GLU A 274 15.67 8.88 -19.09
C GLU A 274 16.55 8.36 -17.95
N VAL A 275 16.05 7.39 -17.19
CA VAL A 275 16.69 6.85 -15.99
C VAL A 275 16.70 5.32 -16.04
N VAL A 276 17.84 4.72 -15.68
CA VAL A 276 17.99 3.28 -15.48
C VAL A 276 18.38 3.04 -14.03
N LEU A 277 17.55 2.28 -13.31
CA LEU A 277 17.81 1.82 -11.95
C LEU A 277 18.31 0.39 -11.98
N LYS A 278 19.61 0.18 -11.75
CA LYS A 278 20.22 -1.14 -11.74
C LYS A 278 20.36 -1.60 -10.29
N ALA A 279 19.37 -2.38 -9.85
CA ALA A 279 19.26 -2.88 -8.48
C ALA A 279 19.61 -4.38 -8.39
N ASN A 280 20.18 -4.80 -7.26
CA ASN A 280 20.32 -6.21 -6.89
C ASN A 280 19.44 -6.49 -5.67
N GLY A 281 18.26 -7.09 -5.88
CA GLY A 281 17.28 -7.33 -4.83
C GLY A 281 16.09 -8.16 -5.31
N THR A 282 15.20 -8.52 -4.38
CA THR A 282 14.08 -9.46 -4.57
C THR A 282 12.70 -8.79 -4.49
N SER A 283 12.65 -7.46 -4.61
CA SER A 283 11.49 -6.62 -4.32
C SER A 283 11.38 -5.47 -5.33
N TRP A 284 10.85 -4.32 -4.92
CA TRP A 284 10.79 -3.09 -5.70
C TRP A 284 12.02 -2.20 -5.53
N VAL A 285 12.22 -1.30 -6.49
CA VAL A 285 13.11 -0.14 -6.40
C VAL A 285 12.32 1.10 -6.77
N GLY A 286 12.57 2.23 -6.10
CA GLY A 286 11.94 3.51 -6.42
C GLY A 286 12.96 4.64 -6.48
N LEU A 287 12.74 5.59 -7.39
CA LEU A 287 13.46 6.86 -7.43
C LEU A 287 12.45 7.98 -7.18
N GLY A 288 12.68 8.74 -6.10
CA GLY A 288 11.84 9.87 -5.72
C GLY A 288 12.55 11.22 -5.86
N TRP A 289 11.78 12.25 -6.20
CA TRP A 289 12.21 13.65 -6.26
C TRP A 289 11.15 14.60 -5.72
N ARG A 290 11.57 15.83 -5.40
CA ARG A 290 10.67 16.93 -5.00
C ARG A 290 11.31 18.31 -5.21
N PRO A 291 10.52 19.36 -5.46
CA PRO A 291 11.04 20.73 -5.55
C PRO A 291 11.68 21.20 -4.24
N ARG A 292 12.88 21.81 -4.31
CA ARG A 292 13.59 22.36 -3.13
C ARG A 292 12.87 23.51 -2.40
N ARG A 293 11.84 24.10 -3.02
CA ARG A 293 11.04 25.21 -2.48
C ARG A 293 9.69 24.79 -1.90
N LEU A 294 9.41 23.48 -1.84
CA LEU A 294 8.15 22.97 -1.32
C LEU A 294 8.06 23.20 0.20
N THR A 295 6.87 23.54 0.69
CA THR A 295 6.58 23.83 2.11
C THR A 295 5.69 22.73 2.71
N ALA A 296 5.51 22.71 4.02
CA ALA A 296 4.55 21.82 4.69
C ALA A 296 3.09 21.97 4.20
N GLU A 297 2.76 23.03 3.44
CA GLU A 297 1.43 23.24 2.85
C GLU A 297 1.07 22.18 1.80
N CYS A 298 2.05 21.50 1.18
CA CYS A 298 1.80 20.34 0.32
C CYS A 298 1.23 19.12 1.07
N LYS A 299 1.39 19.08 2.41
CA LYS A 299 0.81 18.03 3.27
C LYS A 299 -0.65 18.28 3.64
N ASN A 300 -1.27 19.32 3.08
CA ASN A 300 -2.70 19.60 3.24
C ASN A 300 -3.55 18.57 2.48
N PHE A 301 -4.73 18.26 3.03
CA PHE A 301 -5.73 17.43 2.37
C PHE A 301 -6.47 18.21 1.27
N PRO A 302 -6.56 17.70 0.02
CA PRO A 302 -7.39 18.32 -1.02
C PRO A 302 -8.88 18.23 -0.65
N LEU A 303 -9.45 19.37 -0.20
CA LEU A 303 -10.86 19.67 0.09
C LEU A 303 -11.76 18.49 0.56
N ILE A 304 -11.26 17.70 1.51
CA ILE A 304 -12.11 16.70 2.19
C ILE A 304 -13.08 17.44 3.13
N GLY A 305 -14.38 17.21 2.95
CA GLY A 305 -15.43 17.72 3.85
C GLY A 305 -16.20 18.95 3.34
N ALA A 306 -16.04 19.34 2.08
CA ALA A 306 -16.88 20.36 1.43
C ALA A 306 -18.30 19.81 1.14
N ALA A 307 -19.07 19.51 2.19
CA ALA A 307 -20.41 18.92 2.10
C ALA A 307 -21.49 19.98 1.85
N GLY A 308 -21.48 20.56 0.64
CA GLY A 308 -22.60 21.31 0.06
C GLY A 308 -22.81 20.79 -1.36
N GLY A 309 -24.03 20.33 -1.68
CA GLY A 309 -24.25 19.50 -2.85
C GLY A 309 -24.12 20.23 -4.19
N SER A 310 -23.14 19.81 -5.00
CA SER A 310 -23.13 19.97 -6.45
C SER A 310 -22.58 18.70 -7.09
N GLU A 311 -23.19 18.24 -8.18
CA GLU A 311 -22.76 17.07 -8.93
C GLU A 311 -21.45 17.33 -9.70
N ALA A 312 -20.95 16.32 -10.42
CA ALA A 312 -19.80 16.47 -11.32
C ALA A 312 -20.17 17.35 -12.54
N GLY A 313 -20.03 18.67 -12.38
CA GLY A 313 -20.16 19.65 -13.45
C GLY A 313 -18.82 20.01 -14.08
N SER A 314 -18.79 20.20 -15.41
CA SER A 314 -17.61 20.70 -16.12
C SER A 314 -17.33 22.15 -15.72
N ALA A 315 -16.12 22.42 -15.22
CA ALA A 315 -15.66 23.77 -14.91
C ALA A 315 -14.99 24.38 -16.15
N GLU A 316 -15.80 24.94 -17.04
CA GLU A 316 -15.35 25.87 -18.07
C GLU A 316 -14.90 27.20 -17.41
N PRO A 317 -13.83 27.87 -17.87
CA PRO A 317 -13.26 29.01 -17.14
C PRO A 317 -14.10 30.29 -17.32
N GLU A 318 -14.56 30.88 -16.21
CA GLU A 318 -15.13 32.23 -16.23
C GLU A 318 -14.05 33.30 -16.52
N PRO A 319 -14.44 34.42 -17.17
CA PRO A 319 -13.49 35.34 -17.80
C PRO A 319 -12.66 36.16 -16.81
N GLY A 320 -11.42 36.47 -17.20
CA GLY A 320 -10.53 37.34 -16.45
C GLY A 320 -10.98 38.81 -16.45
N ALA A 321 -10.78 39.49 -15.33
CA ALA A 321 -10.99 40.93 -15.21
C ALA A 321 -9.92 41.73 -15.97
N GLU A 322 -10.31 42.91 -16.47
CA GLU A 322 -9.43 43.83 -17.20
C GLU A 322 -8.37 44.49 -16.29
N PRO A 323 -7.22 44.92 -16.84
CA PRO A 323 -6.18 45.63 -16.09
C PRO A 323 -6.45 47.15 -16.01
N GLU A 324 -6.12 47.75 -14.85
CA GLU A 324 -6.00 49.21 -14.72
C GLU A 324 -4.61 49.72 -15.21
N PRO A 325 -4.47 51.01 -15.59
CA PRO A 325 -3.52 51.41 -16.62
C PRO A 325 -2.13 51.87 -16.11
N GLU A 326 -1.11 51.68 -16.96
CA GLU A 326 0.18 52.36 -16.82
C GLU A 326 0.13 53.82 -17.32
N THR A 327 1.08 54.64 -16.88
CA THR A 327 1.07 56.11 -17.07
C THR A 327 2.11 56.59 -18.08
N SER A 328 1.77 57.67 -18.79
CA SER A 328 2.52 58.21 -19.94
C SER A 328 3.78 58.99 -19.56
N ALA A 329 4.79 58.92 -20.45
CA ALA A 329 5.79 59.95 -20.68
C ALA A 329 6.02 60.12 -22.20
N GLU A 330 6.52 61.28 -22.63
CA GLU A 330 6.29 61.88 -23.97
C GLU A 330 7.63 62.05 -24.80
N PRO A 331 7.69 62.66 -26.02
CA PRO A 331 7.94 61.84 -27.22
C PRO A 331 9.03 62.34 -28.22
N GLU A 332 9.28 61.51 -29.25
CA GLU A 332 9.58 61.88 -30.67
C GLU A 332 10.91 62.63 -31.04
N PRO A 333 11.30 62.78 -32.34
CA PRO A 333 10.53 62.55 -33.59
C PRO A 333 11.17 61.69 -34.74
N ALA A 334 10.24 61.11 -35.52
CA ALA A 334 10.18 60.91 -36.98
C ALA A 334 11.41 60.64 -37.89
N THR A 335 11.26 59.62 -38.77
CA THR A 335 11.28 59.78 -40.25
C THR A 335 10.39 58.72 -40.94
N GLU A 336 9.62 59.15 -41.95
CA GLU A 336 8.73 58.36 -42.84
C GLU A 336 9.45 57.97 -44.18
N PRO A 337 8.78 57.43 -45.23
CA PRO A 337 8.11 56.12 -45.30
C PRO A 337 8.35 55.32 -46.63
N GLU A 338 7.92 54.05 -46.67
CA GLU A 338 7.29 53.32 -47.82
C GLU A 338 7.95 53.27 -49.24
N PRO A 339 7.43 52.51 -50.26
CA PRO A 339 6.19 51.72 -50.35
C PRO A 339 6.35 50.22 -50.77
N ALA A 340 5.20 49.54 -50.92
CA ALA A 340 5.04 48.13 -51.31
C ALA A 340 4.87 47.89 -52.83
N THR A 341 4.92 46.61 -53.25
CA THR A 341 4.01 46.00 -54.27
C THR A 341 4.08 44.46 -54.30
N GLU A 342 2.94 43.82 -54.58
CA GLU A 342 2.71 42.41 -54.98
C GLU A 342 3.02 42.18 -56.50
N PRO A 343 2.73 41.02 -57.17
CA PRO A 343 2.21 39.70 -56.74
C PRO A 343 3.00 38.47 -57.29
N GLU A 344 2.39 37.28 -57.22
CA GLU A 344 2.77 36.01 -57.87
C GLU A 344 2.75 36.04 -59.41
N PRO A 345 3.13 34.92 -60.07
CA PRO A 345 2.11 34.29 -60.93
C PRO A 345 2.03 32.74 -60.84
N GLU A 346 0.81 32.20 -61.00
CA GLU A 346 0.53 30.79 -61.29
C GLU A 346 0.93 30.38 -62.73
N SER A 347 1.15 29.08 -62.98
CA SER A 347 0.78 28.30 -64.22
C SER A 347 1.65 27.04 -64.42
N THR A 348 1.25 25.96 -65.09
CA THR A 348 -0.07 25.29 -65.31
C THR A 348 0.17 23.87 -65.88
N ALA A 349 -0.78 22.95 -65.65
CA ALA A 349 -1.13 21.77 -66.47
C ALA A 349 -0.25 20.48 -66.42
N GLU A 350 -0.93 19.35 -66.67
CA GLU A 350 -0.45 17.97 -66.79
C GLU A 350 -0.01 17.64 -68.25
N PRO A 351 0.39 16.38 -68.58
CA PRO A 351 -0.65 15.42 -69.00
C PRO A 351 -0.43 13.94 -68.58
N SER A 352 -1.55 13.20 -68.60
CA SER A 352 -1.70 11.75 -68.39
C SER A 352 -1.32 10.89 -69.62
N SER A 353 -0.92 9.62 -69.40
CA SER A 353 -1.49 8.45 -70.10
C SER A 353 -0.91 7.08 -69.66
N GLU A 354 -1.76 6.04 -69.62
CA GLU A 354 -1.37 4.61 -69.53
C GLU A 354 -0.90 4.05 -70.91
N PRO A 355 -0.40 2.80 -71.01
CA PRO A 355 -1.34 1.67 -71.23
C PRO A 355 -0.97 0.33 -70.54
N ALA A 356 -1.95 -0.56 -70.41
CA ALA A 356 -1.82 -1.92 -69.86
C ALA A 356 -1.50 -3.00 -70.93
N SER A 357 -1.14 -4.22 -70.49
CA SER A 357 -1.37 -5.49 -71.24
C SER A 357 -1.14 -6.76 -70.38
N GLU A 358 -2.19 -7.56 -70.22
CA GLU A 358 -2.18 -9.01 -69.97
C GLU A 358 -2.52 -9.72 -71.32
N PRO A 359 -2.38 -11.06 -71.57
CA PRO A 359 -3.13 -12.11 -70.83
C PRO A 359 -2.56 -13.57 -70.82
N SER A 360 -3.31 -14.50 -70.19
CA SER A 360 -3.42 -15.96 -70.47
C SER A 360 -2.24 -16.90 -70.12
N ALA A 361 -2.44 -18.19 -69.78
CA ALA A 361 -3.65 -19.02 -69.58
C ALA A 361 -3.40 -20.21 -68.60
N GLU A 362 -4.45 -20.97 -68.26
CA GLU A 362 -4.43 -22.18 -67.41
C GLU A 362 -3.78 -23.42 -68.09
N PRO A 363 -3.61 -24.57 -67.39
CA PRO A 363 -4.73 -25.54 -67.34
C PRO A 363 -4.98 -26.29 -66.01
N THR A 364 -6.27 -26.56 -65.79
CA THR A 364 -6.95 -27.52 -64.89
C THR A 364 -6.25 -28.84 -64.52
N SER A 365 -6.52 -29.38 -63.31
CA SER A 365 -7.01 -30.77 -63.06
C SER A 365 -7.33 -31.08 -61.58
N GLU A 366 -8.53 -31.61 -61.29
CA GLU A 366 -8.81 -32.45 -60.09
C GLU A 366 -8.49 -33.93 -60.38
N PRO A 367 -8.32 -34.80 -59.37
CA PRO A 367 -9.44 -35.65 -58.93
C PRO A 367 -9.53 -35.91 -57.41
N GLY A 368 -10.66 -36.48 -56.95
CA GLY A 368 -11.00 -36.71 -55.54
C GLY A 368 -10.63 -38.09 -54.93
N PRO A 369 -11.55 -38.80 -54.23
CA PRO A 369 -11.32 -39.13 -52.81
C PRO A 369 -11.18 -40.64 -52.43
N HIS A 370 -11.01 -40.87 -51.11
CA HIS A 370 -10.89 -42.17 -50.37
C HIS A 370 -9.54 -42.93 -50.53
N PRO A 371 -9.16 -43.85 -49.59
CA PRO A 371 -9.99 -44.47 -48.53
C PRO A 371 -9.48 -44.36 -47.08
N GLU A 372 -10.31 -44.87 -46.16
CA GLU A 372 -10.02 -45.17 -44.75
C GLU A 372 -9.05 -46.35 -44.58
N PRO A 373 -8.54 -46.55 -43.35
CA PRO A 373 -8.53 -47.91 -42.78
C PRO A 373 -9.15 -47.98 -41.36
N GLU A 374 -9.83 -49.09 -41.06
CA GLU A 374 -10.49 -49.36 -39.78
C GLU A 374 -9.63 -50.14 -38.77
N VAL A 375 -9.68 -49.69 -37.50
CA VAL A 375 -9.89 -50.49 -36.26
C VAL A 375 -8.79 -51.44 -35.70
N SER A 376 -8.83 -51.59 -34.37
CA SER A 376 -8.16 -52.57 -33.48
C SER A 376 -6.74 -52.23 -32.98
N SER A 377 -6.42 -52.24 -31.69
CA SER A 377 -7.24 -52.40 -30.45
C SER A 377 -6.43 -52.12 -29.17
N GLU A 378 -7.06 -51.46 -28.18
CA GLU A 378 -6.95 -51.54 -26.69
C GLU A 378 -5.61 -51.76 -25.92
N PRO A 379 -5.53 -51.46 -24.59
CA PRO A 379 -6.50 -50.78 -23.70
C PRO A 379 -5.91 -49.61 -22.84
N GLU A 380 -6.78 -48.91 -22.12
CA GLU A 380 -6.46 -47.94 -21.06
C GLU A 380 -6.38 -48.60 -19.65
N PRO A 381 -5.71 -47.99 -18.65
CA PRO A 381 -5.95 -48.23 -17.23
C PRO A 381 -6.97 -47.24 -16.62
N GLU A 382 -7.76 -47.71 -15.67
CA GLU A 382 -9.04 -47.10 -15.26
C GLU A 382 -8.95 -45.79 -14.43
N SER A 383 -9.99 -44.96 -14.58
CA SER A 383 -10.37 -43.93 -13.61
C SER A 383 -11.34 -44.51 -12.58
N THR A 384 -11.14 -44.21 -11.29
CA THR A 384 -12.15 -44.44 -10.25
C THR A 384 -12.61 -43.11 -9.65
N SER A 385 -13.92 -42.93 -9.52
CA SER A 385 -14.54 -41.74 -8.93
C SER A 385 -15.89 -42.09 -8.30
N GLU A 386 -16.13 -41.61 -7.08
CA GLU A 386 -17.39 -41.77 -6.32
C GLU A 386 -17.46 -40.67 -5.22
N PRO A 387 -18.65 -40.34 -4.65
CA PRO A 387 -19.26 -39.07 -5.06
C PRO A 387 -19.75 -38.16 -3.92
N GLU A 388 -20.35 -37.03 -4.29
CA GLU A 388 -21.14 -36.17 -3.39
C GLU A 388 -22.45 -36.86 -2.92
N PRO A 389 -22.98 -36.44 -1.75
CA PRO A 389 -24.40 -36.58 -1.44
C PRO A 389 -25.08 -35.23 -1.15
N SER A 390 -26.24 -34.98 -1.77
CA SER A 390 -27.16 -33.91 -1.36
C SER A 390 -28.62 -34.29 -1.64
N ALA A 391 -29.43 -34.42 -0.58
CA ALA A 391 -30.90 -34.46 -0.62
C ALA A 391 -31.47 -34.22 0.79
N GLU A 392 -32.65 -33.60 0.87
CA GLU A 392 -33.39 -33.39 2.13
C GLU A 392 -34.36 -34.56 2.43
N SER A 393 -34.69 -34.82 3.70
CA SER A 393 -36.06 -34.57 4.19
C SER A 393 -36.31 -34.94 5.68
N THR A 394 -37.17 -34.12 6.28
CA THR A 394 -37.88 -34.18 7.57
C THR A 394 -38.16 -35.54 8.24
N ALA A 395 -37.95 -35.61 9.57
CA ALA A 395 -38.99 -35.96 10.57
C ALA A 395 -38.53 -35.76 12.04
N GLU A 396 -39.46 -35.31 12.89
CA GLU A 396 -39.37 -35.36 14.37
C GLU A 396 -39.99 -36.69 14.89
N PRO A 397 -39.64 -37.23 16.09
CA PRO A 397 -40.25 -36.72 17.34
C PRO A 397 -39.41 -36.80 18.64
N SER A 398 -39.96 -36.17 19.69
CA SER A 398 -39.42 -36.03 21.05
C SER A 398 -39.63 -37.25 21.98
N SER A 399 -38.67 -37.51 22.88
CA SER A 399 -38.96 -38.02 24.24
C SER A 399 -37.81 -37.82 25.25
N GLU A 400 -38.11 -37.21 26.40
CA GLU A 400 -37.32 -37.29 27.66
C GLU A 400 -37.41 -38.72 28.27
N PRO A 401 -36.53 -39.19 29.21
CA PRO A 401 -36.45 -38.61 30.57
C PRO A 401 -35.08 -38.66 31.30
N LYS A 402 -35.06 -38.08 32.50
CA LYS A 402 -33.94 -38.01 33.47
C LYS A 402 -33.71 -39.30 34.26
N ALA A 403 -32.47 -39.53 34.72
CA ALA A 403 -32.18 -40.06 36.06
C ALA A 403 -30.73 -39.79 36.54
N GLU A 404 -30.58 -39.32 37.79
CA GLU A 404 -29.35 -39.46 38.60
C GLU A 404 -29.46 -40.78 39.40
N PRO A 405 -28.38 -41.40 39.95
CA PRO A 405 -27.82 -40.88 41.21
C PRO A 405 -26.32 -41.17 41.49
N LYS A 406 -25.87 -40.66 42.63
CA LYS A 406 -24.50 -40.72 43.19
C LYS A 406 -24.29 -41.96 44.07
N SER A 407 -23.06 -42.50 44.20
CA SER A 407 -22.30 -42.65 45.49
C SER A 407 -21.32 -43.85 45.65
N LYS A 408 -20.03 -43.54 45.84
CA LYS A 408 -19.25 -43.78 47.08
C LYS A 408 -19.35 -45.16 47.81
N LYS A 409 -18.30 -46.02 47.72
CA LYS A 409 -17.32 -46.35 48.81
C LYS A 409 -16.54 -47.70 48.66
N THR A 410 -15.21 -47.58 48.55
CA THR A 410 -14.15 -48.12 49.46
C THR A 410 -14.07 -49.61 49.87
N LYS A 411 -12.81 -50.12 49.93
CA LYS A 411 -12.25 -51.37 50.58
C LYS A 411 -11.85 -52.48 49.59
N ARG A 412 -10.74 -53.23 49.75
CA ARG A 412 -9.55 -53.18 50.65
C ARG A 412 -8.41 -54.04 50.03
N ALA A 413 -7.15 -53.86 50.48
CA ALA A 413 -5.99 -54.74 50.21
C ALA A 413 -6.23 -56.20 50.70
N THR A 414 -5.47 -57.25 50.35
CA THR A 414 -4.00 -57.47 50.18
C THR A 414 -3.74 -58.61 49.15
N GLY A 415 -2.53 -58.99 48.70
CA GLY A 415 -1.11 -58.64 48.93
C GLY A 415 -0.26 -59.34 47.84
N ASP A 416 0.91 -58.85 47.44
CA ASP A 416 2.24 -58.96 48.08
C ASP A 416 3.13 -60.08 47.48
N SER A 417 4.14 -59.68 46.68
CA SER A 417 5.32 -60.46 46.25
C SER A 417 6.30 -59.58 45.45
N ARG A 418 7.58 -59.57 45.83
CA ARG A 418 8.72 -58.80 45.24
C ARG A 418 10.04 -59.41 45.78
N PRO A 419 11.26 -59.11 45.28
CA PRO A 419 11.70 -58.54 43.99
C PRO A 419 12.50 -59.62 43.18
N PRO A 420 13.35 -59.33 42.15
CA PRO A 420 14.54 -58.44 42.15
C PRO A 420 14.49 -57.38 41.01
N ALA A 421 15.53 -56.60 40.67
CA ALA A 421 16.45 -55.76 41.46
C ALA A 421 17.48 -55.12 40.50
N SER A 422 17.48 -53.80 40.30
CA SER A 422 18.53 -52.99 39.64
C SER A 422 18.31 -51.50 39.96
N GLU A 423 19.37 -50.71 40.02
CA GLU A 423 19.36 -49.29 40.47
C GLU A 423 18.92 -48.29 39.38
N PRO A 424 18.38 -47.12 39.78
CA PRO A 424 19.18 -45.89 39.62
C PRO A 424 18.96 -44.81 40.73
N GLU A 425 20.00 -44.03 41.05
CA GLU A 425 20.00 -42.79 41.87
C GLU A 425 21.36 -42.05 41.68
N PRO A 426 21.62 -40.82 42.22
CA PRO A 426 20.72 -39.85 42.88
C PRO A 426 20.78 -38.37 42.36
N LYS A 427 19.75 -37.58 42.74
CA LYS A 427 19.70 -36.27 43.48
C LYS A 427 20.94 -35.30 43.46
N SER A 428 20.87 -33.98 43.71
CA SER A 428 19.95 -33.09 44.48
C SER A 428 20.02 -31.62 43.91
N GLU A 429 19.50 -30.48 44.44
CA GLU A 429 18.68 -30.13 45.63
C GLU A 429 17.71 -28.88 45.39
N PRO A 430 17.53 -27.76 46.18
CA PRO A 430 16.27 -26.97 46.11
C PRO A 430 16.39 -25.44 45.76
N LYS A 431 15.74 -24.53 46.54
CA LYS A 431 15.39 -23.11 46.24
C LYS A 431 16.01 -22.10 47.24
N SER A 432 16.17 -20.82 46.86
CA SER A 432 15.43 -19.66 47.47
C SER A 432 15.92 -18.25 47.00
N GLU A 433 15.01 -17.27 47.10
CA GLU A 433 15.15 -15.79 46.97
C GLU A 433 14.69 -15.14 48.32
N PRO A 434 14.78 -13.80 48.63
CA PRO A 434 14.86 -12.61 47.74
C PRO A 434 15.68 -11.38 48.26
N ALA A 435 15.61 -10.23 47.53
CA ALA A 435 15.37 -8.83 48.03
C ALA A 435 16.20 -7.66 47.40
N SER A 436 15.46 -6.71 46.78
CA SER A 436 15.56 -5.23 46.71
C SER A 436 16.89 -4.40 46.66
N GLU A 437 17.02 -3.60 45.57
CA GLU A 437 17.50 -2.18 45.45
C GLU A 437 18.92 -1.74 45.93
N PRO A 438 19.47 -0.55 45.55
CA PRO A 438 18.86 0.64 44.87
C PRO A 438 19.59 1.20 43.62
N GLU A 439 19.10 2.34 43.08
CA GLU A 439 19.76 3.20 42.06
C GLU A 439 21.14 3.76 42.50
N PRO A 440 21.95 4.25 41.54
CA PRO A 440 22.35 5.67 41.65
C PRO A 440 22.27 6.47 40.34
N LYS A 441 21.98 7.78 40.47
CA LYS A 441 22.04 8.79 39.39
C LYS A 441 23.35 9.58 39.46
N SER A 442 24.02 9.78 38.31
CA SER A 442 24.78 11.00 38.02
C SER A 442 25.34 11.03 36.59
N GLU A 443 24.84 11.93 35.74
CA GLU A 443 25.54 12.39 34.54
C GLU A 443 26.18 13.76 34.82
N PRO A 444 27.47 13.97 34.55
CA PRO A 444 28.10 15.29 34.63
C PRO A 444 27.90 16.08 33.34
N LYS A 445 27.56 17.36 33.47
CA LYS A 445 27.70 18.32 32.36
C LYS A 445 29.18 18.51 32.01
N SER A 446 29.47 18.70 30.73
CA SER A 446 30.70 19.32 30.25
C SER A 446 30.35 20.39 29.19
N GLU A 447 31.12 21.47 29.18
CA GLU A 447 30.92 22.66 28.34
C GLU A 447 31.95 22.71 27.18
N PRO A 448 31.82 23.61 26.19
CA PRO A 448 32.27 23.33 24.82
C PRO A 448 33.75 23.61 24.55
N SER A 449 34.24 23.02 23.45
CA SER A 449 35.46 23.45 22.76
C SER A 449 35.11 24.25 21.52
N SER A 450 35.83 25.35 21.25
CA SER A 450 35.44 26.38 20.29
C SER A 450 36.53 26.62 19.24
N GLU A 451 36.15 26.65 17.95
CA GLU A 451 36.77 27.43 16.87
C GLU A 451 35.72 27.68 15.74
N PRO A 452 35.93 28.63 14.80
CA PRO A 452 34.90 29.64 14.56
C PRO A 452 34.00 29.47 13.32
N GLU A 453 32.76 29.98 13.42
CA GLU A 453 31.85 30.18 12.29
C GLU A 453 32.14 31.49 11.52
N PRO A 454 31.95 31.52 10.18
CA PRO A 454 31.72 32.77 9.47
C PRO A 454 30.33 33.34 9.81
N LYS A 455 30.21 34.66 9.92
CA LYS A 455 29.05 35.37 10.46
C LYS A 455 27.71 34.98 9.81
N ALA A 456 26.73 34.64 10.63
CA ALA A 456 25.32 34.56 10.23
C ALA A 456 24.71 35.96 10.04
N GLU A 457 24.00 36.17 8.93
CA GLU A 457 22.97 37.22 8.86
C GLU A 457 21.69 36.72 9.54
N THR A 458 21.03 37.62 10.27
CA THR A 458 19.85 37.31 11.10
C THR A 458 18.58 37.13 10.27
N THR A 459 18.44 35.96 9.66
CA THR A 459 17.16 35.52 9.07
C THR A 459 16.09 35.41 10.16
N VAL A 460 15.25 36.45 10.25
CA VAL A 460 14.06 36.47 11.11
C VAL A 460 13.19 35.27 10.73
N LYS A 461 13.00 34.32 11.64
CA LYS A 461 12.07 33.20 11.42
C LYS A 461 10.68 33.78 11.14
N PRO A 462 10.11 33.61 9.92
CA PRO A 462 8.76 34.07 9.67
C PRO A 462 7.81 33.31 10.61
N LYS A 463 6.81 34.01 11.15
CA LYS A 463 5.71 33.34 11.87
C LYS A 463 5.13 32.29 10.92
N PRO A 464 4.91 31.04 11.37
CA PRO A 464 4.32 30.04 10.49
C PRO A 464 2.96 30.54 10.02
N LYS A 465 2.76 30.60 8.71
CA LYS A 465 1.40 30.64 8.15
C LYS A 465 0.62 29.50 8.79
N THR A 466 -0.62 29.74 9.18
CA THR A 466 -1.46 28.73 9.83
C THR A 466 -1.76 27.60 8.86
N THR A 467 -0.92 26.58 8.86
CA THR A 467 -1.18 25.31 8.17
C THR A 467 -2.49 24.72 8.68
N ASN A 468 -3.16 23.95 7.83
CA ASN A 468 -4.43 23.30 8.15
C ASN A 468 -4.30 22.53 9.49
N PRO A 469 -5.32 22.51 10.39
CA PRO A 469 -5.28 21.72 11.62
C PRO A 469 -5.08 20.21 11.42
N TRP A 470 -5.16 19.72 10.17
CA TRP A 470 -4.88 18.35 9.75
C TRP A 470 -3.49 18.16 9.09
N THR A 471 -2.69 19.21 8.90
CA THR A 471 -1.31 19.09 8.38
C THR A 471 -0.43 18.36 9.41
N PRO A 472 0.30 17.28 9.03
CA PRO A 472 1.23 16.61 9.91
C PRO A 472 2.33 17.54 10.43
N ARG A 473 2.54 17.52 11.75
CA ARG A 473 3.54 18.31 12.48
C ARG A 473 4.96 17.74 12.28
N HIS A 474 5.93 18.47 12.84
CA HIS A 474 7.39 18.19 12.77
C HIS A 474 8.02 18.43 11.39
N ASP A 475 9.35 18.32 11.37
CA ASP A 475 10.20 18.64 10.22
C ASP A 475 9.95 17.75 9.01
N PHE A 476 10.36 18.27 7.84
CA PHE A 476 9.99 17.75 6.53
C PHE A 476 10.80 16.47 6.19
N ASN A 477 10.19 15.30 6.42
CA ASN A 477 10.82 13.98 6.21
C ASN A 477 11.17 13.77 4.72
N PRO A 478 12.19 12.95 4.33
CA PRO A 478 12.49 12.67 2.92
C PRO A 478 11.32 12.13 2.06
N MET A 479 10.33 11.45 2.65
CA MET A 479 9.12 11.00 1.94
C MET A 479 8.09 12.12 1.76
N ASP A 480 8.11 13.17 2.60
CA ASP A 480 7.09 14.23 2.57
C ASP A 480 6.97 14.90 1.20
N CYS A 481 5.78 14.78 0.60
CA CYS A 481 5.42 15.33 -0.71
C CYS A 481 6.44 15.00 -1.81
N THR A 482 6.75 13.71 -1.93
CA THR A 482 7.71 13.18 -2.90
C THR A 482 6.96 12.46 -4.01
N ASP A 483 7.33 12.83 -5.23
CA ASP A 483 6.95 12.23 -6.52
C ASP A 483 7.96 11.10 -6.81
N ILE A 484 7.48 9.89 -7.11
CA ILE A 484 8.26 8.63 -7.07
C ILE A 484 7.83 7.69 -8.20
N VAL A 485 8.76 7.40 -9.12
CA VAL A 485 8.63 6.26 -10.03
C VAL A 485 9.09 5.00 -9.31
N ILE A 486 8.19 4.01 -9.17
CA ILE A 486 8.47 2.72 -8.53
C ILE A 486 8.40 1.61 -9.58
N GLY A 487 9.43 0.76 -9.59
CA GLY A 487 9.60 -0.37 -10.50
C GLY A 487 9.76 -1.72 -9.79
N THR A 488 9.23 -2.75 -10.41
CA THR A 488 9.49 -4.17 -10.11
C THR A 488 9.66 -4.95 -11.41
N ALA A 489 10.51 -5.98 -11.38
CA ALA A 489 10.62 -6.98 -12.45
C ALA A 489 10.35 -8.39 -11.90
N ARG A 490 9.81 -9.26 -12.75
CA ARG A 490 9.55 -10.68 -12.48
C ARG A 490 9.79 -11.45 -13.78
N GLY A 491 11.04 -11.84 -14.00
CA GLY A 491 11.52 -12.33 -15.29
C GLY A 491 11.34 -11.27 -16.38
N GLU A 492 11.03 -11.69 -17.60
CA GLU A 492 10.79 -10.83 -18.78
C GLU A 492 9.54 -9.93 -18.69
N THR A 493 8.97 -9.73 -17.50
CA THR A 493 7.82 -8.87 -17.27
C THR A 493 8.06 -7.87 -16.13
N HIS A 494 7.68 -6.62 -16.36
CA HIS A 494 7.90 -5.51 -15.44
C HIS A 494 6.61 -4.79 -15.07
N ARG A 495 6.65 -4.11 -13.93
CA ARG A 495 5.62 -3.18 -13.49
C ARG A 495 6.31 -1.93 -12.97
N VAL A 496 6.23 -0.85 -13.75
CA VAL A 496 6.78 0.48 -13.45
C VAL A 496 5.65 1.50 -13.58
N TRP A 497 5.44 2.30 -12.55
CA TRP A 497 4.36 3.28 -12.45
C TRP A 497 4.80 4.57 -11.73
N ASP A 498 4.04 5.65 -11.96
CA ASP A 498 4.10 6.92 -11.23
C ASP A 498 3.33 6.84 -9.92
N TYR A 499 3.93 7.31 -8.84
CA TYR A 499 3.33 7.40 -7.52
C TYR A 499 3.71 8.71 -6.83
N TYR A 500 2.76 9.27 -6.11
CA TYR A 500 3.00 10.34 -5.16
C TYR A 500 2.77 9.82 -3.74
N THR A 501 3.57 10.30 -2.79
CA THR A 501 3.18 10.26 -1.38
C THR A 501 3.23 11.64 -0.75
N ARG A 502 2.21 11.93 0.06
CA ARG A 502 2.05 13.22 0.74
C ARG A 502 2.91 13.32 1.99
N ASP A 503 3.14 12.21 2.70
CA ASP A 503 3.95 12.14 3.92
C ASP A 503 4.65 10.78 4.00
N ARG A 504 4.75 10.14 5.16
CA ARG A 504 5.38 8.82 5.29
C ARG A 504 4.42 7.67 4.95
N SER A 505 3.19 7.95 4.53
CA SER A 505 2.23 6.94 4.06
C SER A 505 2.74 6.19 2.83
N THR A 506 2.24 4.97 2.60
CA THR A 506 2.59 4.17 1.41
C THR A 506 2.28 4.97 0.13
N PRO A 507 3.23 5.12 -0.82
CA PRO A 507 2.97 5.80 -2.09
C PRO A 507 1.78 5.20 -2.85
N ARG A 508 0.96 6.08 -3.42
CA ARG A 508 -0.24 5.71 -4.20
C ARG A 508 -0.11 6.31 -5.59
N VAL A 509 -0.55 5.58 -6.63
CA VAL A 509 -0.41 6.01 -8.03
C VAL A 509 -1.07 7.37 -8.27
N ASP A 510 -0.50 8.25 -9.08
CA ASP A 510 -0.91 9.67 -9.12
C ASP A 510 -2.41 9.93 -9.34
N THR A 511 -3.06 9.08 -10.15
CA THR A 511 -4.52 9.12 -10.37
C THR A 511 -5.35 9.01 -9.08
N PHE A 512 -4.83 8.38 -8.02
CA PHE A 512 -5.43 8.30 -6.69
C PHE A 512 -5.53 9.67 -5.99
N TRP A 513 -4.56 10.55 -6.24
CA TRP A 513 -4.53 11.92 -5.74
C TRP A 513 -5.27 12.91 -6.64
N GLY A 514 -5.78 12.46 -7.79
CA GLY A 514 -6.34 13.30 -8.86
C GLY A 514 -5.31 13.77 -9.89
N GLY A 515 -4.08 13.25 -9.83
CA GLY A 515 -3.05 13.48 -10.84
C GLY A 515 -3.18 12.55 -12.05
N LYS A 516 -2.11 12.47 -12.83
CA LYS A 516 -1.96 11.63 -14.03
C LYS A 516 -0.58 10.96 -13.98
N SER A 517 -0.40 9.86 -14.69
CA SER A 517 0.95 9.33 -14.93
C SER A 517 1.55 10.00 -16.17
N ASP A 518 2.69 10.64 -15.98
CA ASP A 518 3.47 11.33 -17.01
C ASP A 518 4.60 10.47 -17.61
N LEU A 519 4.74 9.21 -17.17
CA LEU A 519 5.56 8.20 -17.83
C LEU A 519 5.20 8.02 -19.32
N THR A 520 6.14 8.38 -20.20
CA THR A 520 6.08 8.22 -21.66
C THR A 520 6.72 6.90 -22.13
N ALA A 521 7.63 6.32 -21.36
CA ALA A 521 8.27 5.03 -21.62
C ALA A 521 8.62 4.29 -20.32
N THR A 522 8.50 2.96 -20.30
CA THR A 522 9.07 2.11 -19.23
C THR A 522 9.58 0.77 -19.75
N GLY A 523 10.42 0.10 -18.97
CA GLY A 523 10.94 -1.25 -19.20
C GLY A 523 11.51 -1.82 -17.91
N GLY A 524 11.73 -3.14 -17.87
CA GLY A 524 12.37 -3.83 -16.76
C GLY A 524 12.53 -5.32 -17.06
N PHE A 525 13.46 -5.96 -16.33
CA PHE A 525 13.85 -7.37 -16.47
C PHE A 525 14.58 -7.83 -15.18
#